data_AF-A0A1G3ALI1-F1
#
_entry.id   AF-A0A1G3ALI1-F1
#
_cell.length_a   1.000
_cell.length_b   1.000
_cell.length_c   1.000
_cell.angle_alpha   90.00
_cell.angle_beta   90.00
_cell.angle_gamma   90.00
#
_symmetry.space_group_name_H-M   'P 1'
#
loop_
_entity.id
_entity.type
_entity.pdbx_description
1 polymer ?
#
loop_
_entity_poly.entity_id
_entity_poly.type
_entity_poly.pdbx_seq_one_letter_code
_entity_poly.pdbx_strand_id
1 'polypeptide(L)' 'MRKNSYGNRSDQGADTQAILMSIFRTLRKRGHHPIQTITNALAVYIQTRQLPPLPAPTTADG' A
#
# COMPACT_ATOMS: atom_id res chain seq x y z
N MET A 1 -20.73 -9.25 4.55
CA MET A 1 -19.63 -9.26 3.54
C MET A 1 -19.65 -7.93 2.79
N ARG A 2 -18.64 -7.05 2.96
CA ARG A 2 -18.66 -5.71 2.31
C ARG A 2 -18.25 -5.82 0.84
N LYS A 3 -19.25 -5.91 -0.03
CA LYS A 3 -19.45 -5.29 -1.36
C LYS A 3 -18.26 -4.55 -2.01
N ASN A 4 -17.09 -5.18 -2.18
CA ASN A 4 -16.02 -4.68 -3.06
C ASN A 4 -16.03 -5.36 -4.45
N SER A 5 -16.95 -6.30 -4.69
CA SER A 5 -17.02 -7.08 -5.94
C SER A 5 -17.84 -6.44 -7.05
N TYR A 6 -18.75 -5.51 -6.75
CA TYR A 6 -19.73 -5.04 -7.74
C TYR A 6 -19.20 -3.98 -8.73
N GLY A 7 -17.96 -3.49 -8.54
CA GLY A 7 -17.34 -2.46 -9.40
C GLY A 7 -16.27 -2.97 -10.37
N ASN A 8 -15.65 -4.12 -10.09
CA ASN A 8 -14.56 -4.66 -10.91
C ASN A 8 -15.08 -5.80 -11.76
N ARG A 9 -15.28 -5.56 -13.06
CA ARG A 9 -15.71 -6.60 -14.04
C ARG A 9 -14.61 -7.61 -14.39
N SER A 10 -13.45 -7.55 -13.71
CA SER A 10 -12.33 -8.46 -13.90
C SER A 10 -11.75 -8.83 -12.55
N ASP A 11 -11.58 -10.13 -12.31
CA ASP A 11 -10.95 -10.68 -11.11
C ASP A 11 -9.56 -10.09 -10.87
N GLN A 12 -8.79 -9.89 -11.95
CA GLN A 12 -7.47 -9.25 -11.90
C GLN A 12 -7.51 -7.82 -11.33
N GLY A 13 -8.57 -7.07 -11.67
CA GLY A 13 -8.79 -5.73 -11.12
C GLY A 13 -9.16 -5.78 -9.63
N ALA A 14 -10.01 -6.74 -9.24
CA ALA A 14 -10.40 -6.95 -7.85
C ALA A 14 -9.21 -7.33 -6.97
N ASP A 15 -8.34 -8.22 -7.44
CA ASP A 15 -7.14 -8.65 -6.73
C ASP A 15 -6.14 -7.50 -6.57
N THR A 16 -5.88 -6.77 -7.65
CA THR A 16 -5.01 -5.58 -7.61
C THR A 16 -5.51 -4.56 -6.60
N GLN A 17 -6.82 -4.27 -6.63
CA GLN A 17 -7.43 -3.33 -5.69
C GLN A 17 -7.34 -3.85 -4.24
N ALA A 18 -7.56 -5.15 -4.01
CA ALA A 18 -7.46 -5.74 -2.68
C ALA A 18 -6.05 -5.62 -2.09
N ILE A 19 -5.02 -5.89 -2.91
CA ILE A 19 -3.61 -5.76 -2.54
C ILE A 19 -3.28 -4.30 -2.22
N LEU A 20 -3.60 -3.36 -3.13
CA LEU A 20 -3.35 -1.94 -2.92
C LEU A 20 -4.05 -1.41 -1.67
N MET A 21 -5.29 -1.82 -1.44
CA MET A 21 -6.04 -1.44 -0.24
C MET A 21 -5.40 -1.99 1.03
N SER A 22 -4.81 -3.19 1.00
CA SER A 22 -4.06 -3.75 2.13
C SER A 22 -2.82 -2.91 2.46
N ILE A 23 -2.03 -2.55 1.44
CA ILE A 23 -0.84 -1.70 1.58
C ILE A 23 -1.23 -0.32 2.13
N PHE A 24 -2.25 0.30 1.53
CA PHE A 24 -2.72 1.63 1.92
C PHE A 24 -3.20 1.67 3.38
N ARG A 25 -3.96 0.65 3.80
CA ARG A 25 -4.40 0.51 5.21
C ARG A 25 -3.23 0.33 6.16
N THR A 26 -2.23 -0.47 5.78
CA THR A 26 -1.04 -0.72 6.60
C THR A 26 -0.24 0.55 6.83
N LEU A 27 0.01 1.33 5.77
CA LEU A 27 0.74 2.60 5.85
C LEU A 27 0.00 3.62 6.72
N ARG A 28 -1.33 3.74 6.56
CA ARG A 28 -2.14 4.61 7.42
C ARG A 28 -2.12 4.19 8.89
N LYS A 29 -2.21 2.88 9.17
CA LYS A 29 -2.11 2.35 10.55
C LYS A 29 -0.77 2.66 11.20
N ARG A 30 0.31 2.72 10.40
CA ARG A 30 1.66 3.06 10.85
C ARG A 30 1.94 4.57 10.94
N GLY A 31 0.94 5.42 10.66
CA GLY A 31 1.07 6.87 10.73
C GLY A 31 1.77 7.49 9.51
N HIS A 32 1.87 6.76 8.40
CA HIS A 32 2.48 7.26 7.16
C HIS A 32 1.45 7.81 6.18
N HIS A 33 1.84 8.80 5.39
CA HIS A 33 1.03 9.27 4.26
C HIS A 33 1.16 8.26 3.09
N PRO A 34 0.14 7.42 2.84
CA PRO A 34 0.27 6.22 2.03
C PRO A 34 0.68 6.49 0.57
N ILE A 35 0.15 7.55 -0.06
CA ILE A 35 0.50 7.90 -1.45
C ILE A 35 1.98 8.28 -1.55
N GLN A 36 2.43 9.26 -0.75
CA GLN A 36 3.82 9.71 -0.72
C GLN A 36 4.79 8.56 -0.44
N THR A 37 4.48 7.70 0.53
CA THR A 37 5.33 6.54 0.86
C THR A 37 5.44 5.57 -0.32
N ILE A 38 4.33 5.26 -1.01
CA ILE A 38 4.34 4.38 -2.18
C ILE A 38 5.14 5.02 -3.32
N THR A 39 4.92 6.30 -3.62
CA THR A 39 5.65 7.01 -4.67
C THR A 39 7.16 7.02 -4.41
N ASN A 40 7.58 7.29 -3.17
CA ASN A 40 9.00 7.26 -2.81
C ASN A 40 9.57 5.82 -2.91
N ALA A 41 8.82 4.83 -2.43
CA ALA A 41 9.24 3.43 -2.52
C ALA A 41 9.43 2.97 -3.97
N LEU A 42 8.53 3.38 -4.87
CA LEU A 42 8.65 3.11 -6.31
C LEU A 42 9.84 3.83 -6.93
N ALA A 43 10.11 5.09 -6.56
CA ALA A 43 11.27 5.83 -7.03
C ALA A 43 12.58 5.12 -6.65
N VAL A 44 12.70 4.68 -5.39
CA VAL A 44 13.85 3.90 -4.89
C VAL A 44 13.96 2.57 -5.64
N TYR A 45 12.85 1.86 -5.84
CA TYR A 45 12.86 0.58 -6.54
C TYR A 45 13.31 0.73 -8.00
N ILE A 46 12.88 1.77 -8.70
CA ILE A 46 13.30 2.01 -10.10
C ILE A 46 14.82 2.21 -10.18
N GLN A 47 15.40 2.94 -9.21
CA GLN A 47 16.84 3.25 -9.17
C GLN A 47 17.70 2.06 -8.72
N THR A 48 17.27 1.35 -7.68
CA THR A 48 18.08 0.32 -7.02
C THR A 48 17.74 -1.10 -7.46
N ARG A 49 16.58 -1.29 -8.10
CA ARG A 49 15.94 -2.59 -8.35
C ARG A 49 15.68 -3.41 -7.07
N GLN A 50 15.73 -2.76 -5.92
CA GLN A 50 15.51 -3.37 -4.62
C GLN A 50 14.28 -2.73 -3.97
N LEU A 51 13.39 -3.56 -3.45
CA LEU A 51 12.21 -3.07 -2.77
C LEU A 51 12.63 -2.51 -1.40
N PRO A 52 12.35 -1.24 -1.09
CA PRO A 52 12.69 -0.70 0.21
C PRO A 52 11.88 -1.40 1.32
N PRO A 53 12.47 -1.56 2.51
CA PRO A 53 11.79 -2.19 3.64
C PRO A 53 10.55 -1.38 4.06
N LEU A 54 9.58 -2.07 4.65
CA LEU A 54 8.37 -1.42 5.16
C LEU A 54 8.75 -0.42 6.27
N PRO A 55 8.36 0.87 6.16
CA PRO A 55 8.80 1.88 7.11
C PRO A 55 8.29 1.58 8.53
N ALA A 56 9.15 1.88 9.50
CA ALA A 56 8.82 1.77 10.92
C ALA A 56 7.63 2.69 11.27
N PRO A 57 6.78 2.32 12.25
CA PRO A 57 5.68 3.19 12.67
C PRO A 57 6.19 4.55 13.16
N THR A 58 5.49 5.63 12.80
CA THR A 58 5.86 7.02 13.17
C THR A 58 5.55 7.31 14.64
N THR A 59 4.57 6.63 15.22
CA THR A 59 4.28 6.73 16.65
C THR A 59 5.21 5.77 17.39
N ALA A 60 6.10 6.32 18.22
CA ALA A 60 6.72 5.54 19.29
C ALA A 60 5.58 5.05 20.19
N ASP A 61 5.40 3.74 20.30
CA ASP A 61 4.56 3.16 21.33
C ASP A 61 5.01 3.73 22.69
N GLY A 62 4.13 4.49 23.33
CA GLY A 62 4.25 4.89 24.74
C GLY A 62 3.68 3.82 25.63
#